data_AF-A0A965E3E2-F1
#
_entry.id   AF-A0A965E3E2-F1
#
_cell.length_a   1.000
_cell.length_b   1.000
_cell.length_c   1.000
_cell.angle_alpha   90.00
_cell.angle_beta   90.00
_cell.angle_gamma   90.00
#
_symmetry.space_group_name_H-M   'P 1'
#
loop_
_entity.id
_entity.type
_entity.pdbx_description
1 polymer ?
#
loop_
_entity_poly.entity_id
_entity_poly.type
_entity_poly.pdbx_seq_one_letter_code
_entity_poly.pdbx_strand_id
1 'polypeptide(L)'
;MIRTPRGVEMGEVLRPVNPRLRTLLSDTTQGQILRAATEEDDRNARKHTARATSLIAELPYALDAEILLDGRTIVLQLVGSQDHEPVISLAESNGLSLWIEQLGRPAESHSCGSGGCGSSGGCGSGGCGSGCGGEVSDVRSYFTALRERMDDHRRVKLL
;
A
#
# COMPACT_ATOMS: atom_id res chain seq x y z
N MET A 1 3.80 -16.34 -4.24
CA MET A 1 4.96 -15.73 -3.58
C MET A 1 5.68 -14.81 -4.54
N ILE A 2 5.90 -13.56 -4.13
CA ILE A 2 6.53 -12.51 -4.93
C ILE A 2 7.66 -11.88 -4.10
N ARG A 3 8.80 -11.62 -4.72
CA ARG A 3 9.86 -10.79 -4.14
C ARG A 3 9.74 -9.38 -4.69
N THR A 4 9.60 -8.41 -3.79
CA THR A 4 9.55 -6.97 -4.09
C THR A 4 10.78 -6.29 -3.47
N PRO A 5 11.00 -4.98 -3.69
CA PRO A 5 12.00 -4.23 -2.94
C PRO A 5 11.76 -4.21 -1.42
N ARG A 6 10.50 -4.37 -0.97
CA ARG A 6 10.12 -4.38 0.45
C ARG A 6 10.47 -5.70 1.12
N GLY A 7 10.35 -6.81 0.39
CA GLY A 7 10.63 -8.14 0.92
C GLY A 7 9.90 -9.24 0.16
N VAL A 8 9.50 -10.30 0.88
CA VAL A 8 8.73 -11.41 0.31
C VAL A 8 7.26 -11.26 0.70
N GLU A 9 6.39 -11.31 -0.30
CA GLU A 9 4.97 -11.00 -0.18
C GLU A 9 4.11 -12.10 -0.81
N MET A 10 2.86 -12.19 -0.35
CA MET A 10 1.81 -12.92 -1.07
C MET A 10 1.21 -12.02 -2.13
N GLY A 11 0.99 -12.58 -3.31
CA GLY A 11 0.27 -11.90 -4.38
C GLY A 11 -0.57 -12.89 -5.15
N GLU A 12 -1.62 -12.36 -5.76
CA GLU A 12 -2.54 -13.11 -6.60
C GLU A 12 -2.23 -12.84 -8.07
N VAL A 13 -2.14 -13.90 -8.86
CA VAL A 13 -1.99 -13.77 -10.32
C VAL A 13 -3.37 -13.57 -10.91
N LEU A 14 -3.72 -12.32 -11.23
CA LEU A 14 -5.01 -12.01 -11.85
C LEU A 14 -5.13 -12.56 -13.28
N ARG A 15 -4.07 -12.37 -14.08
CA ARG A 15 -3.94 -12.95 -15.43
C ARG A 15 -2.51 -12.88 -15.94
N PRO A 16 -2.13 -13.75 -16.90
CA PRO A 16 -0.92 -13.56 -17.68
C PRO A 16 -0.94 -12.24 -18.46
N VAL A 17 0.22 -11.62 -18.60
CA VAL A 17 0.39 -10.41 -19.41
C VAL A 17 0.23 -10.77 -20.89
N ASN A 18 -0.70 -10.12 -21.59
CA ASN A 18 -0.84 -10.26 -23.04
C ASN A 18 0.12 -9.30 -23.78
N PRO A 19 0.38 -9.51 -25.09
CA PRO A 19 1.34 -8.68 -25.83
C PRO A 19 1.02 -7.18 -25.80
N ARG A 20 -0.26 -6.79 -25.84
CA ARG A 20 -0.70 -5.38 -25.80
C ARG A 20 -0.37 -4.70 -24.45
N LEU A 21 -0.55 -5.42 -23.35
CA LEU A 21 -0.20 -4.95 -22.00
C LEU A 21 1.31 -4.85 -21.82
N ARG A 22 2.08 -5.75 -22.44
CA ARG A 22 3.54 -5.71 -22.38
C ARG A 22 4.09 -4.41 -22.96
N THR A 23 3.53 -3.96 -24.09
CA THR A 23 3.90 -2.68 -24.72
C THR A 23 3.56 -1.48 -23.84
N LEU A 24 2.45 -1.53 -23.09
CA LEU A 24 2.01 -0.44 -22.20
C LEU A 24 2.82 -0.37 -20.90
N LEU A 25 3.27 -1.51 -20.36
CA LEU A 25 3.93 -1.60 -19.05
C LEU A 25 5.45 -1.34 -19.11
N SER A 26 5.99 -0.98 -20.28
CA SER A 26 7.38 -0.51 -20.47
C SER A 26 8.46 -1.40 -19.82
N ASP A 27 8.22 -2.73 -19.76
CA ASP A 27 9.05 -3.72 -19.05
C ASP A 27 9.38 -3.39 -17.56
N THR A 28 8.64 -2.47 -16.94
CA THR A 28 8.82 -2.17 -15.51
C THR A 28 8.18 -3.26 -14.65
N THR A 29 8.98 -4.27 -14.28
CA THR A 29 8.58 -5.28 -13.30
C THR A 29 8.80 -4.76 -11.87
N GLN A 30 7.72 -4.65 -11.10
CA GLN A 30 7.75 -4.23 -9.69
C GLN A 30 8.12 -5.38 -8.72
N GLY A 31 8.48 -6.55 -9.25
CA GLY A 31 8.87 -7.71 -8.44
C GLY A 31 9.03 -8.98 -9.27
N GLN A 32 9.48 -10.05 -8.60
CA GLN A 32 9.73 -11.36 -9.19
C GLN A 32 8.82 -12.42 -8.57
N ILE A 33 8.07 -13.15 -9.40
CA ILE A 33 7.32 -14.33 -8.95
C ILE A 33 8.32 -15.42 -8.59
N LEU A 34 8.25 -15.93 -7.35
CA LEU A 34 9.16 -16.96 -6.85
C LEU A 34 8.57 -18.37 -7.02
N ARG A 35 7.34 -18.57 -6.54
CA ARG A 35 6.61 -19.85 -6.53
C ARG A 35 5.15 -19.66 -6.16
N ALA A 36 4.33 -20.70 -6.36
CA ALA A 36 3.00 -20.78 -5.78
C ALA A 36 3.07 -20.72 -4.23
N ALA A 37 2.04 -20.14 -3.62
CA ALA A 37 1.89 -20.13 -2.17
C ALA A 37 1.57 -21.54 -1.65
N THR A 38 2.09 -21.89 -0.49
CA THR A 38 1.77 -23.13 0.24
C THR A 38 0.85 -22.82 1.43
N GLU A 39 0.23 -23.86 2.00
CA GLU A 39 -0.55 -23.71 3.23
C GLU A 39 0.28 -23.17 4.40
N GLU A 40 1.58 -23.42 4.41
CA GLU A 40 2.48 -22.86 5.41
C GLU A 40 2.64 -21.35 5.25
N ASP A 41 2.74 -20.86 4.01
CA ASP A 41 2.75 -19.42 3.73
C ASP A 41 1.43 -18.78 4.22
N ASP A 42 0.28 -19.41 3.96
CA ASP A 42 -1.02 -18.92 4.43
C ASP A 42 -1.11 -18.86 5.97
N ARG A 43 -0.58 -19.88 6.66
CA ARG A 43 -0.53 -19.88 8.13
C ARG A 43 0.38 -18.77 8.66
N ASN A 44 1.54 -18.58 8.04
CA ASN A 44 2.47 -17.52 8.41
C ASN A 44 1.86 -16.15 8.14
N ALA A 45 1.18 -15.94 7.00
CA ALA A 45 0.47 -14.71 6.69
C ALA A 45 -0.54 -14.35 7.77
N ARG A 46 -1.42 -15.29 8.17
CA ARG A 46 -2.42 -15.06 9.22
C ARG A 46 -1.78 -14.72 10.58
N LYS A 47 -0.69 -15.42 10.94
CA LYS A 47 0.08 -15.13 12.15
C LYS A 47 0.67 -13.72 12.11
N HIS A 48 1.20 -13.30 10.97
CA HIS A 48 1.78 -11.98 10.76
C HIS A 48 0.70 -10.88 10.75
N THR A 49 -0.47 -11.12 10.15
CA THR A 49 -1.63 -10.22 10.24
C THR A 49 -2.04 -10.01 11.70
N ALA A 50 -2.23 -11.08 12.47
CA ALA A 50 -2.62 -10.96 13.87
C ALA A 50 -1.60 -10.16 14.69
N ARG A 51 -0.29 -10.41 14.47
CA ARG A 51 0.78 -9.65 15.11
C ARG A 51 0.77 -8.18 14.70
N ALA A 52 0.61 -7.88 13.41
CA ALA A 52 0.54 -6.50 12.91
C ALA A 52 -0.66 -5.74 13.50
N THR A 53 -1.82 -6.39 13.61
CA THR A 53 -3.02 -5.84 14.27
C THR A 53 -2.77 -5.52 15.74
N SER A 54 -2.04 -6.36 16.46
CA SER A 54 -1.67 -6.05 17.85
C SER A 54 -0.74 -4.84 17.94
N LEU A 55 0.24 -4.73 17.04
CA LEU A 55 1.21 -3.63 17.04
C LEU A 55 0.58 -2.28 16.64
N ILE A 56 -0.29 -2.27 15.63
CA ILE A 56 -0.91 -1.02 15.16
C ILE A 56 -1.88 -0.42 16.19
N ALA A 57 -2.43 -1.23 17.09
CA ALA A 57 -3.29 -0.73 18.17
C ALA A 57 -2.56 0.26 19.09
N GLU A 58 -1.23 0.21 19.14
CA GLU A 58 -0.38 1.15 19.91
C GLU A 58 -0.12 2.46 19.15
N LEU A 59 -0.49 2.54 17.86
CA LEU A 59 -0.21 3.67 16.97
C LEU A 59 -1.51 4.32 16.46
N PRO A 60 -2.06 5.32 17.17
CA PRO A 60 -3.34 5.91 16.82
C PRO A 60 -3.36 6.66 15.48
N TYR A 61 -2.20 6.99 14.91
CA TYR A 61 -2.08 7.67 13.60
C TYR A 61 -1.69 6.72 12.45
N ALA A 62 -1.43 5.45 12.75
CA ALA A 62 -1.25 4.44 11.72
C ALA A 62 -2.62 4.01 11.17
N LEU A 63 -2.73 4.02 9.84
CA LEU A 63 -3.92 3.60 9.12
C LEU A 63 -3.95 2.08 8.99
N ASP A 64 -2.82 1.52 8.57
CA ASP A 64 -2.65 0.09 8.36
C ASP A 64 -1.23 -0.37 8.66
N ALA A 65 -1.10 -1.66 8.95
CA ALA A 65 0.15 -2.34 9.24
C ALA A 65 0.16 -3.74 8.63
N GLU A 66 1.25 -4.08 7.95
CA GLU A 66 1.48 -5.41 7.42
C GLU A 66 2.88 -5.88 7.83
N ILE A 67 3.00 -7.09 8.37
CA ILE A 67 4.29 -7.76 8.53
C ILE A 67 4.47 -8.69 7.34
N LEU A 68 5.58 -8.52 6.61
CA LEU A 68 5.88 -9.32 5.43
C LEU A 68 6.14 -10.78 5.80
N LEU A 69 6.13 -11.67 4.80
CA LEU A 69 6.27 -13.12 5.03
C LEU A 69 7.65 -13.55 5.53
N ASP A 70 8.65 -12.66 5.48
CA ASP A 70 9.93 -12.91 6.15
C ASP A 70 9.85 -12.77 7.68
N GLY A 71 8.73 -12.24 8.20
CA GLY A 71 8.49 -11.99 9.62
C GLY A 71 9.39 -10.91 10.24
N ARG A 72 10.15 -10.20 9.40
CA ARG A 72 11.18 -9.24 9.80
C ARG A 72 10.83 -7.82 9.39
N THR A 73 10.08 -7.62 8.32
CA THR A 73 9.76 -6.28 7.85
C THR A 73 8.32 -5.94 8.19
N ILE A 74 8.10 -4.77 8.81
CA ILE A 74 6.78 -4.18 8.98
C ILE A 74 6.62 -2.99 8.04
N VAL A 75 5.55 -3.03 7.24
CA VAL A 75 5.10 -1.94 6.39
C VAL A 75 4.00 -1.20 7.13
N LEU A 76 4.19 0.10 7.35
CA LEU A 76 3.22 0.95 8.03
C LEU A 76 2.71 2.04 7.12
N GLN A 77 1.39 2.12 6.99
CA GLN A 77 0.71 3.17 6.27
C GLN A 77 0.32 4.26 7.26
N LEU A 78 0.94 5.44 7.11
CA LEU A 78 0.73 6.58 7.99
C LEU A 78 0.02 7.71 7.25
N VAL A 79 -0.81 8.48 7.97
CA VAL A 79 -1.49 9.65 7.43
C VAL A 79 -0.81 10.94 7.91
N GLY A 80 -0.45 11.80 6.96
CA GLY A 80 0.12 13.12 7.25
C GLY A 80 1.56 13.08 7.77
N SER A 81 2.09 14.25 8.13
CA SER A 81 3.44 14.41 8.69
C SER A 81 3.42 14.21 10.21
N GLN A 82 3.62 12.98 10.65
CA GLN A 82 3.74 12.65 12.07
C GLN A 82 5.21 12.50 12.48
N ASP A 83 5.47 12.63 13.77
CA ASP A 83 6.73 12.17 14.34
C ASP A 83 6.85 10.65 14.14
N HIS A 84 7.96 10.23 13.56
CA HIS A 84 8.22 8.82 13.26
C HIS A 84 8.81 8.08 14.45
N GLU A 85 9.21 8.79 15.51
CA GLU A 85 9.95 8.16 16.61
C GLU A 85 9.18 7.06 17.37
N PRO A 86 7.87 7.21 17.66
CA PRO A 86 7.13 6.12 18.29
C PRO A 86 7.04 4.88 17.38
N VAL A 87 7.02 5.08 16.06
CA VAL A 87 7.01 3.99 15.08
C VAL A 87 8.35 3.27 15.02
N ILE A 88 9.45 4.04 15.02
CA ILE A 88 10.81 3.50 15.03
C ILE A 88 11.03 2.68 16.30
N SER A 89 10.69 3.25 17.46
CA SER A 89 10.78 2.57 18.77
C SER A 89 9.97 1.27 18.81
N LEU A 90 8.75 1.27 18.24
CA LEU A 90 7.91 0.08 18.16
C LEU A 90 8.55 -1.02 17.29
N ALA A 91 9.10 -0.64 16.14
CA ALA A 91 9.77 -1.59 15.24
C ALA A 91 11.02 -2.20 15.90
N GLU A 92 11.87 -1.37 16.51
CA GLU A 92 13.11 -1.80 17.17
C GLU A 92 12.84 -2.74 18.36
N SER A 93 11.92 -2.37 19.25
CA SER A 93 11.54 -3.20 20.40
C SER A 93 10.97 -4.57 20.00
N ASN A 94 10.47 -4.69 18.76
CA ASN A 94 9.93 -5.93 18.21
C ASN A 94 10.89 -6.67 17.27
N GLY A 95 12.11 -6.16 17.08
CA GLY A 95 13.11 -6.73 16.18
C GLY A 95 12.70 -6.69 14.71
N LEU A 96 11.98 -5.65 14.30
CA LEU A 96 11.45 -5.47 12.95
C LEU A 96 12.20 -4.36 12.20
N SER A 97 12.44 -4.58 10.90
CA SER A 97 12.81 -3.55 9.94
C SER A 97 11.58 -2.75 9.54
N LEU A 98 11.72 -1.43 9.46
CA LEU A 98 10.60 -0.52 9.24
C LEU A 98 10.55 -0.02 7.79
N TRP A 99 9.39 -0.14 7.15
CA TRP A 99 9.07 0.49 5.87
C TRP A 99 7.85 1.40 6.03
N ILE A 100 7.99 2.69 5.75
CA ILE A 100 6.92 3.68 5.93
C ILE A 100 6.34 4.08 4.58
N GLU A 101 5.02 3.93 4.44
CA GLU A 101 4.24 4.48 3.33
C GLU A 101 3.41 5.65 3.84
N GLN A 102 3.76 6.86 3.40
CA GLN A 102 3.10 8.08 3.85
C GLN A 102 2.04 8.52 2.85
N LEU A 103 0.78 8.42 3.27
CA LEU A 103 -0.36 8.82 2.47
C LEU A 103 -0.61 10.32 2.65
N GLY A 104 -0.80 11.03 1.53
CA GLY A 104 -1.16 12.45 1.52
C GLY A 104 0.01 13.44 1.47
N ARG A 105 1.27 12.99 1.47
CA ARG A 105 2.35 13.84 0.96
C ARG A 105 2.33 13.75 -0.58
N PRO A 106 2.31 14.88 -1.32
CA PRO A 106 2.60 14.82 -2.74
C PRO A 106 3.98 14.18 -2.88
N ALA A 107 4.07 13.08 -3.62
CA ALA A 107 5.36 12.55 -4.05
C ALA A 107 6.15 13.74 -4.59
N GLU A 108 7.38 13.93 -4.10
CA GLU A 108 8.22 15.04 -4.56
C GLU A 108 8.13 15.06 -6.09
N SER A 109 7.59 16.16 -6.59
CA SER A 109 7.32 16.32 -8.00
C SER A 109 8.60 16.07 -8.74
N HIS A 110 8.66 14.95 -9.48
CA HIS A 110 9.47 14.92 -10.68
C HIS A 110 9.07 16.18 -11.45
N SER A 111 10.00 17.14 -11.54
CA SER A 111 9.76 18.41 -12.17
C SER A 111 9.19 18.15 -13.56
N CYS A 112 7.90 18.45 -13.76
CA CYS A 112 7.49 18.94 -15.06
C CYS A 112 8.38 20.17 -15.31
N GLY A 113 9.23 20.06 -16.33
CA GLY A 113 10.37 20.94 -16.52
C GLY A 113 10.00 22.41 -16.37
N SER A 114 10.94 23.17 -15.82
CA SER A 114 10.98 24.63 -15.80
C SER A 114 10.74 25.16 -17.22
N GLY A 115 9.48 25.44 -17.55
CA GLY A 115 9.06 25.71 -18.92
C GLY A 115 7.66 26.29 -18.97
N GLY A 116 7.56 27.58 -18.64
CA GLY A 116 6.55 28.52 -19.14
C GLY A 116 5.09 28.08 -19.06
N CYS A 117 4.41 28.40 -17.96
CA CYS A 117 2.97 28.67 -18.00
C CYS A 117 2.72 30.02 -18.72
N GLY A 118 2.89 30.00 -20.04
CA GLY A 118 2.58 31.11 -20.94
C GLY A 118 1.45 30.72 -21.87
N SER A 119 0.29 31.35 -21.67
CA SER A 119 -0.86 31.47 -22.58
C SER A 119 -0.77 30.79 -23.95
N SER A 120 -1.68 29.85 -24.23
CA SER A 120 -2.75 30.05 -25.25
C SER A 120 -3.46 28.73 -25.58
N GLY A 121 -4.78 28.72 -25.38
CA GLY A 121 -5.71 27.96 -26.22
C GLY A 121 -6.11 26.55 -25.78
N GLY A 122 -7.40 26.41 -25.46
CA GLY A 122 -8.17 25.27 -26.00
C GLY A 122 -8.81 24.30 -25.00
N CYS A 123 -10.03 24.65 -24.55
CA CYS A 123 -11.23 23.83 -24.33
C CYS A 123 -11.13 22.31 -24.03
N GLY A 124 -11.87 21.88 -23.00
CA GLY A 124 -12.28 20.48 -22.82
C GLY A 124 -13.02 20.18 -21.51
N SER A 125 -14.24 20.70 -21.40
CA SER A 125 -15.26 20.57 -20.35
C SER A 125 -15.29 19.28 -19.49
N GLY A 126 -15.49 19.46 -18.17
CA GLY A 126 -16.15 18.43 -17.35
C GLY A 126 -15.88 18.51 -15.84
N GLY A 127 -16.64 19.33 -15.12
CA GLY A 127 -16.96 19.09 -13.70
C GLY A 127 -16.29 19.98 -12.65
N CYS A 128 -16.95 21.10 -12.34
CA CYS A 128 -16.99 21.67 -10.98
C CYS A 128 -17.56 20.63 -10.00
N GLY A 129 -17.24 20.56 -8.71
CA GLY A 129 -16.42 21.40 -7.87
C GLY A 129 -16.49 20.95 -6.40
N SER A 130 -15.61 21.53 -5.60
CA SER A 130 -15.85 22.01 -4.23
C SER A 130 -16.14 21.02 -3.09
N GLY A 131 -15.29 21.11 -2.07
CA GLY A 131 -15.57 20.77 -0.66
C GLY A 131 -15.38 19.29 -0.32
N CYS A 132 -14.70 18.87 0.73
CA CYS A 132 -14.18 19.51 1.92
C CYS A 132 -12.96 18.68 2.37
N GLY A 133 -12.00 19.30 3.08
CA GLY A 133 -11.01 18.54 3.82
C GLY A 133 -11.73 17.65 4.83
N GLY A 134 -11.77 16.35 4.57
CA GLY A 134 -12.26 15.37 5.53
C GLY A 134 -11.32 15.38 6.73
N GLU A 135 -11.89 15.48 7.93
CA GLU A 135 -11.14 15.21 9.16
C GLU A 135 -10.47 13.83 9.03
N VAL A 136 -9.27 13.70 9.60
CA VAL A 136 -8.47 12.46 9.60
C VAL A 136 -9.27 11.26 10.13
N SER A 137 -10.27 11.51 11.00
CA SER A 137 -11.21 10.52 11.51
C SER A 137 -12.12 9.90 10.44
N ASP A 138 -12.59 10.70 9.47
CA ASP A 138 -13.48 10.29 8.39
C ASP A 138 -12.75 9.46 7.31
N VAL A 139 -11.48 9.78 7.10
CA VAL A 139 -10.61 9.01 6.20
C VAL A 139 -10.32 7.63 6.80
N ARG A 140 -10.07 7.54 8.11
CA ARG A 140 -9.77 6.28 8.79
C ARG A 140 -10.96 5.32 8.78
N SER A 141 -12.16 5.82 9.13
CA SER A 141 -13.38 5.01 9.15
C SER A 141 -13.71 4.46 7.75
N TYR A 142 -13.51 5.28 6.71
CA TYR A 142 -13.69 4.88 5.33
C TYR A 142 -12.77 3.71 4.93
N PHE A 143 -11.47 3.79 5.24
CA PHE A 143 -10.52 2.71 4.90
C PHE A 143 -10.73 1.44 5.74
N THR A 144 -11.11 1.55 7.01
CA THR A 144 -11.49 0.39 7.83
C THR A 144 -12.68 -0.34 7.21
N ALA A 145 -13.75 0.38 6.85
CA ALA A 145 -14.92 -0.20 6.21
C ALA A 145 -14.61 -0.79 4.82
N LEU A 146 -13.67 -0.19 4.08
CA LEU A 146 -13.21 -0.72 2.80
C LEU A 146 -12.46 -2.05 2.97
N ARG A 147 -11.61 -2.17 4.00
CA ARG A 147 -10.88 -3.40 4.29
C ARG A 147 -11.83 -4.55 4.65
N GLU A 148 -12.82 -4.28 5.50
CA GLU A 148 -13.85 -5.26 5.86
C GLU A 148 -14.61 -5.78 4.62
N ARG A 149 -14.98 -4.88 3.70
CA ARG A 149 -15.64 -5.27 2.44
C ARG A 149 -14.74 -6.06 1.49
N MET A 150 -13.44 -5.78 1.48
CA MET A 150 -12.47 -6.52 0.67
C MET A 150 -12.24 -7.94 1.22
N ASP A 151 -12.24 -8.09 2.55
CA ASP A 151 -12.13 -9.39 3.21
C ASP A 151 -13.40 -10.24 3.01
N ASP A 152 -14.58 -9.63 3.02
CA ASP A 152 -15.87 -10.32 2.81
C ASP A 152 -16.06 -10.83 1.37
N HIS A 153 -15.49 -10.14 0.37
CA HIS A 153 -15.69 -10.51 -1.04
C HIS A 153 -14.62 -11.44 -1.63
N ARG A 154 -13.67 -11.92 -0.84
CA ARG A 154 -12.59 -12.77 -1.35
C ARG A 154 -12.81 -14.25 -1.01
N ARG A 155 -13.69 -14.90 -1.78
CA ARG A 155 -13.78 -16.38 -1.90
C ARG A 155 -14.59 -16.79 -3.14
N VAL A 156 -14.02 -16.56 -4.33
CA VAL A 156 -14.36 -17.41 -5.48
C VAL A 156 -13.22 -18.38 -5.67
N LYS A 157 -13.40 -19.62 -5.20
CA LYS A 157 -12.52 -20.73 -5.55
C LYS A 157 -12.73 -20.99 -7.03
N LEU A 158 -11.70 -20.76 -7.84
CA LEU A 158 -11.65 -21.33 -9.18
C LEU A 158 -11.24 -22.79 -9.02
N LEU A 159 -12.16 -23.67 -9.43
CA LEU A 159 -11.96 -25.10 -9.63
C LEU A 159 -10.81 -25.35 -10.61
#